data_AF-A0A499UIW4-F1
#
_entry.id   AF-A0A499UIW4-F1
#
_cell.length_a   1.000
_cell.length_b   1.000
_cell.length_c   1.000
_cell.angle_alpha   90.00
_cell.angle_beta   90.00
_cell.angle_gamma   90.00
#
_symmetry.space_group_name_H-M   'P 1'
#
loop_
_entity.id
_entity.type
_entity.pdbx_description
1 polymer ?
#
loop_
_entity_poly.entity_id
_entity_poly.type
_entity_poly.pdbx_seq_one_letter_code
_entity_poly.pdbx_strand_id
1 'polypeptide(L)'
;MLAPTEVLAQQHHRSITEMMGELAEGGMLGGAEQGTKVVLLTGSMGAAARRQALLDLVTGEAGIVIGTHALIEDKVQFHDLGLVVVDEQHRFGVEQRDALRSKGKQPPHLLVMTATPIPRTVAMTVFGDLETSVLDQLPSGRSPIASHVVPAKDKPHFLTRAWERVREEVAAGHQGYVVCPRIGDDAGDEGDASKGAASPSPRTRPRSARRWPSSRSPSSSPRGR
;
A
#
# COMPACT_ATOMS: atom_id res chain seq x y z
N MET A 1 6.70 -9.54 -9.18
CA MET A 1 5.48 -8.90 -8.67
C MET A 1 5.84 -7.85 -7.64
N LEU A 2 5.29 -6.65 -7.78
CA LEU A 2 5.47 -5.51 -6.89
C LEU A 2 4.19 -5.33 -6.06
N ALA A 3 4.31 -5.45 -4.75
CA ALA A 3 3.21 -5.27 -3.80
C ALA A 3 3.39 -3.96 -3.01
N PRO A 4 2.30 -3.29 -2.60
CA PRO A 4 2.37 -1.96 -2.00
C PRO A 4 2.85 -1.99 -0.54
N THR A 5 2.76 -3.13 0.14
CA THR A 5 3.19 -3.31 1.53
C THR A 5 3.91 -4.63 1.71
N GLU A 6 4.73 -4.74 2.75
CA GLU A 6 5.43 -6.00 3.07
C GLU A 6 4.46 -7.12 3.44
N VAL A 7 3.34 -6.78 4.11
CA VAL A 7 2.30 -7.76 4.45
C VAL A 7 1.70 -8.37 3.19
N LEU A 8 1.36 -7.54 2.19
CA LEU A 8 0.84 -8.03 0.92
C LEU A 8 1.91 -8.81 0.13
N ALA A 9 3.18 -8.38 0.14
CA ALA A 9 4.26 -9.12 -0.49
C ALA A 9 4.41 -10.54 0.11
N GLN A 10 4.35 -10.65 1.44
CA GLN A 10 4.40 -11.94 2.14
C GLN A 10 3.16 -12.79 1.87
N GLN A 11 1.97 -12.20 1.82
CA GLN A 11 0.74 -12.90 1.47
C GLN A 11 0.81 -13.44 0.04
N HIS A 12 1.20 -12.63 -0.93
CA HIS A 12 1.37 -13.06 -2.32
C HIS A 12 2.42 -14.16 -2.45
N HIS A 13 3.57 -14.02 -1.77
CA HIS A 13 4.62 -15.05 -1.75
C HIS A 13 4.07 -16.39 -1.27
N ARG A 14 3.34 -16.38 -0.14
CA ARG A 14 2.72 -17.58 0.40
C ARG A 14 1.69 -18.17 -0.55
N SER A 15 0.71 -17.37 -0.99
CA SER A 15 -0.39 -17.83 -1.84
C SER A 15 0.10 -18.39 -3.17
N ILE A 16 1.09 -17.74 -3.80
CA ILE A 16 1.68 -18.21 -5.07
C ILE A 16 2.47 -19.50 -4.85
N THR A 17 3.27 -19.57 -3.79
CA THR A 17 4.03 -20.79 -3.45
C THR A 17 3.08 -21.97 -3.19
N GLU A 18 2.02 -21.75 -2.39
CA GLU A 18 1.00 -22.76 -2.09
C GLU A 18 0.24 -23.21 -3.34
N MET A 19 -0.13 -22.26 -4.21
CA MET A 19 -0.84 -22.56 -5.46
C MET A 19 0.01 -23.37 -6.44
N MET A 20 1.33 -23.10 -6.47
CA MET A 20 2.27 -23.79 -7.35
C MET A 20 2.74 -25.14 -6.81
N GLY A 21 2.71 -25.34 -5.48
CA GLY A 21 3.17 -26.58 -4.85
C GLY A 21 4.61 -26.92 -5.25
N GLU A 22 4.85 -28.17 -5.68
CA GLU A 22 6.17 -28.66 -6.12
C GLU A 22 6.78 -27.83 -7.27
N LEU A 23 5.98 -27.10 -8.04
CA LEU A 23 6.48 -26.21 -9.10
C LEU A 23 7.14 -24.94 -8.54
N ALA A 24 6.87 -24.55 -7.28
CA ALA A 24 7.57 -23.43 -6.63
C ALA A 24 8.90 -23.85 -5.98
N GLU A 25 9.21 -25.15 -6.01
CA GLU A 25 10.36 -25.74 -5.34
C GLU A 25 11.51 -26.09 -6.30
N GLY A 26 11.57 -25.40 -7.45
CA GLY A 26 12.63 -25.62 -8.44
C GLY A 26 14.03 -25.55 -7.83
N GLY A 27 14.83 -26.61 -8.02
CA GLY A 27 16.17 -26.74 -7.46
C GLY A 27 16.24 -27.26 -6.01
N MET A 28 15.10 -27.59 -5.38
CA MET A 28 15.04 -28.20 -4.04
C MET A 28 14.71 -29.70 -4.11
N LEU A 29 15.07 -30.44 -3.06
CA LEU A 29 14.71 -31.85 -2.90
C LEU A 29 13.18 -31.97 -2.79
N GLY A 30 12.54 -32.63 -3.74
CA GLY A 30 11.08 -32.77 -3.81
C GLY A 30 10.40 -31.82 -4.80
N GLY A 31 11.14 -30.87 -5.38
CA GLY A 31 10.60 -30.00 -6.42
C GLY A 31 10.42 -30.72 -7.76
N ALA A 32 9.46 -30.24 -8.55
CA ALA A 32 9.22 -30.74 -9.89
C ALA A 32 10.40 -30.42 -10.84
N GLU A 33 10.68 -31.29 -11.81
CA GLU A 33 11.75 -31.08 -12.80
C GLU A 33 11.60 -29.78 -13.60
N GLN A 34 10.36 -29.34 -13.82
CA GLN A 34 10.00 -28.11 -14.52
C GLN A 34 9.61 -26.97 -13.55
N GLY A 35 9.97 -27.10 -12.27
CA GLY A 35 9.71 -26.10 -11.25
C GLY A 35 10.63 -24.88 -11.35
N THR A 36 10.24 -23.81 -10.68
CA THR A 36 11.01 -22.58 -10.53
C THR A 36 11.01 -22.14 -9.07
N LYS A 37 11.99 -21.33 -8.68
CA LYS A 37 12.09 -20.80 -7.32
C LYS A 37 11.27 -19.51 -7.20
N VAL A 38 10.46 -19.42 -6.13
CA VAL A 38 9.71 -18.22 -5.77
C VAL A 38 10.39 -17.49 -4.62
N VAL A 39 10.96 -16.31 -4.88
CA VAL A 39 11.75 -15.53 -3.92
C VAL A 39 11.00 -14.29 -3.44
N LEU A 40 11.10 -14.00 -2.14
CA LEU A 40 10.60 -12.77 -1.53
C LEU A 40 11.74 -11.75 -1.36
N LEU A 41 11.50 -10.49 -1.74
CA LEU A 41 12.42 -9.37 -1.50
C LEU A 41 11.68 -8.18 -0.85
N THR A 42 11.93 -7.94 0.44
CA THR A 42 11.37 -6.80 1.19
C THR A 42 12.47 -5.94 1.84
N GLY A 43 12.10 -4.75 2.31
CA GLY A 43 13.02 -3.83 2.98
C GLY A 43 13.46 -4.34 4.36
N SER A 44 12.60 -5.07 5.04
CA SER A 44 12.83 -5.66 6.37
C SER A 44 13.71 -6.92 6.40
N MET A 45 14.14 -7.45 5.25
CA MET A 45 14.98 -8.65 5.22
C MET A 45 16.35 -8.41 5.85
N GLY A 46 16.79 -9.38 6.68
CA GLY A 46 18.14 -9.42 7.20
C GLY A 46 19.20 -9.49 6.08
N ALA A 47 20.39 -8.96 6.34
CA ALA A 47 21.43 -8.78 5.32
C ALA A 47 21.88 -10.09 4.63
N ALA A 48 21.86 -11.22 5.33
CA ALA A 48 22.20 -12.51 4.73
C ALA A 48 21.12 -12.98 3.74
N ALA A 49 19.84 -13.01 4.17
CA ALA A 49 18.73 -13.39 3.32
C ALA A 49 18.58 -12.47 2.10
N ARG A 50 18.76 -11.16 2.30
CA ARG A 50 18.72 -10.19 1.21
C ARG A 50 19.84 -10.41 0.20
N ARG A 51 21.06 -10.72 0.64
CA ARG A 51 22.17 -11.05 -0.26
C ARG A 51 21.88 -12.29 -1.09
N GLN A 52 21.34 -13.34 -0.47
CA GLN A 52 20.97 -14.56 -1.19
C GLN A 52 19.90 -14.26 -2.25
N ALA A 53 18.84 -13.56 -1.89
CA ALA A 53 17.79 -13.19 -2.84
C ALA A 53 18.38 -12.41 -4.04
N LEU A 54 19.24 -11.42 -3.80
CA LEU A 54 19.89 -10.67 -4.88
C LEU A 54 20.75 -11.55 -5.80
N LEU A 55 21.43 -12.56 -5.25
CA LEU A 55 22.18 -13.53 -6.05
C LEU A 55 21.25 -14.38 -6.91
N ASP A 56 20.17 -14.89 -6.33
CA ASP A 56 19.17 -15.70 -7.04
C ASP A 56 18.55 -14.93 -8.22
N LEU A 57 18.34 -13.62 -8.03
CA LEU A 57 17.81 -12.71 -9.06
C LEU A 57 18.77 -12.54 -10.24
N VAL A 58 20.07 -12.35 -9.97
CA VAL A 58 21.10 -12.09 -11.00
C VAL A 58 21.52 -13.38 -11.73
N THR A 59 21.52 -14.51 -11.02
CA THR A 59 21.86 -15.82 -11.59
C THR A 59 20.70 -16.44 -12.38
N GLY A 60 19.47 -15.97 -12.16
CA GLY A 60 18.27 -16.52 -12.80
C GLY A 60 17.71 -17.74 -12.08
N GLU A 61 18.20 -18.07 -10.89
CA GLU A 61 17.60 -19.12 -10.04
C GLU A 61 16.19 -18.74 -9.61
N ALA A 62 15.93 -17.46 -9.36
CA ALA A 62 14.61 -16.95 -9.02
C ALA A 62 13.79 -16.66 -10.28
N GLY A 63 12.97 -17.61 -10.73
CA GLY A 63 12.06 -17.37 -11.86
C GLY A 63 10.83 -16.54 -11.50
N ILE A 64 10.44 -16.51 -10.22
CA ILE A 64 9.42 -15.59 -9.72
C ILE A 64 9.97 -14.82 -8.53
N VAL A 65 9.83 -13.50 -8.58
CA VAL A 65 10.22 -12.62 -7.49
C VAL A 65 9.04 -11.79 -7.05
N ILE A 66 8.75 -11.79 -5.75
CA ILE A 66 7.68 -11.01 -5.14
C ILE A 66 8.33 -10.06 -4.13
N GLY A 67 7.93 -8.80 -4.13
CA GLY A 67 8.57 -7.84 -3.25
C GLY A 67 7.88 -6.49 -3.23
N THR A 68 8.44 -5.61 -2.43
CA THR A 68 7.99 -4.21 -2.35
C THR A 68 8.85 -3.33 -3.27
N HIS A 69 8.80 -2.02 -3.08
CA HIS A 69 9.69 -1.04 -3.70
C HIS A 69 11.18 -1.40 -3.57
N ALA A 70 11.57 -2.34 -2.70
CA ALA A 70 12.91 -2.90 -2.68
C ALA A 70 13.37 -3.46 -4.05
N LEU A 71 12.43 -3.91 -4.90
CA LEU A 71 12.71 -4.47 -6.22
C LEU A 71 13.15 -3.44 -7.26
N ILE A 72 12.81 -2.17 -7.07
CA ILE A 72 13.14 -1.10 -8.00
C ILE A 72 14.41 -0.32 -7.61
N GLU A 73 15.04 -0.66 -6.49
CA GLU A 73 16.31 -0.07 -6.08
C GLU A 73 17.42 -0.33 -7.13
N ASP A 74 18.33 0.62 -7.34
CA ASP A 74 19.37 0.55 -8.37
C ASP A 74 20.20 -0.72 -8.33
N LYS A 75 20.51 -1.22 -7.13
CA LYS A 75 21.32 -2.42 -6.89
C LYS A 75 20.65 -3.74 -7.29
N VAL A 76 19.33 -3.73 -7.53
CA VAL A 76 18.60 -4.94 -7.94
C VAL A 76 18.75 -5.13 -9.43
N GLN A 77 19.28 -6.28 -9.84
CA GLN A 77 19.41 -6.64 -11.25
C GLN A 77 18.77 -8.01 -11.45
N PHE A 78 18.11 -8.20 -12.59
CA PHE A 78 17.46 -9.44 -12.96
C PHE A 78 18.26 -10.10 -14.08
N HIS A 79 18.34 -11.43 -14.08
CA HIS A 79 18.97 -12.19 -15.15
C HIS A 79 18.29 -11.94 -16.51
N ASP A 80 16.97 -12.13 -16.55
CA ASP A 80 16.12 -11.84 -17.70
C ASP A 80 14.69 -11.47 -17.25
N LEU A 81 14.36 -10.18 -17.28
CA LEU A 81 13.06 -9.68 -16.81
C LEU A 81 12.05 -9.64 -17.96
N GLY A 82 11.17 -10.63 -18.03
CA GLY A 82 10.14 -10.72 -19.08
C GLY A 82 8.79 -10.10 -18.71
N LEU A 83 8.39 -10.14 -17.43
CA LEU A 83 7.08 -9.68 -16.96
C LEU A 83 7.17 -9.00 -15.60
N VAL A 84 6.48 -7.86 -15.48
CA VAL A 84 6.28 -7.15 -14.24
C VAL A 84 4.79 -7.04 -13.95
N VAL A 85 4.39 -7.56 -12.79
CA VAL A 85 3.03 -7.40 -12.25
C VAL A 85 3.09 -6.41 -11.10
N VAL A 86 2.29 -5.34 -11.16
CA VAL A 86 2.17 -4.33 -10.09
C VAL A 86 0.78 -4.44 -9.48
N ASP A 87 0.73 -4.62 -8.16
CA ASP A 87 -0.51 -4.73 -7.38
C ASP A 87 -0.79 -3.40 -6.65
N GLU A 88 -2.05 -2.97 -6.68
CA GLU A 88 -2.61 -1.74 -6.11
C GLU A 88 -1.78 -0.48 -6.37
N GLN A 89 -1.80 -0.09 -7.64
CA GLN A 89 -0.88 0.89 -8.23
C GLN A 89 -1.01 2.35 -7.73
N HIS A 90 -1.95 2.73 -6.87
CA HIS A 90 -2.21 4.14 -6.56
C HIS A 90 -1.06 4.90 -5.87
N ARG A 91 0.02 4.21 -5.47
CA ARG A 91 1.25 4.81 -4.92
C ARG A 91 2.45 4.73 -5.87
N PHE A 92 2.29 4.11 -7.03
CA PHE A 92 3.37 3.90 -7.98
C PHE A 92 3.25 4.88 -9.15
N GLY A 93 4.09 5.91 -9.15
CA GLY A 93 4.15 6.97 -10.15
C GLY A 93 4.89 6.56 -11.42
N VAL A 94 4.91 7.48 -12.39
CA VAL A 94 5.54 7.31 -13.72
C VAL A 94 7.03 6.93 -13.61
N GLU A 95 7.78 7.55 -12.69
CA GLU A 95 9.23 7.32 -12.53
C GLU A 95 9.59 5.87 -12.19
N GLN A 96 8.73 5.17 -11.45
CA GLN A 96 8.99 3.78 -11.05
C GLN A 96 8.71 2.81 -12.20
N ARG A 97 7.84 3.18 -13.15
CA ARG A 97 7.63 2.44 -14.40
C ARG A 97 8.85 2.56 -15.30
N ASP A 98 9.46 3.73 -15.38
CA ASP A 98 10.69 3.94 -16.16
C ASP A 98 11.87 3.18 -15.55
N ALA A 99 11.96 3.16 -14.21
CA ALA A 99 12.93 2.32 -13.50
C ALA A 99 12.73 0.83 -13.82
N LEU A 100 11.49 0.33 -13.89
CA LEU A 100 11.20 -1.07 -14.23
C LEU A 100 11.46 -1.39 -15.70
N ARG A 101 11.12 -0.46 -16.62
CA ARG A 101 11.38 -0.61 -18.06
C ARG A 101 12.88 -0.71 -18.37
N SER A 102 13.72 -0.05 -17.57
CA SER A 102 15.18 -0.04 -17.75
C SER A 102 15.92 -1.21 -17.07
N LYS A 103 15.24 -2.05 -16.29
CA LYS A 103 15.85 -3.19 -15.58
C LYS A 103 16.07 -4.44 -16.43
N GLY A 104 15.39 -4.54 -17.57
CA GLY A 104 15.55 -5.64 -18.54
C GLY A 104 16.38 -5.22 -19.76
N LYS A 105 16.97 -6.19 -20.46
CA LYS A 105 17.62 -5.96 -21.77
C LYS A 105 16.61 -5.52 -22.83
N GLN A 106 15.40 -6.08 -22.74
CA GLN A 106 14.21 -5.69 -23.48
C GLN A 106 13.20 -5.09 -22.48
N PRO A 107 12.36 -4.14 -22.89
CA PRO A 107 11.28 -3.67 -22.04
C PRO A 107 10.35 -4.84 -21.64
N PRO A 108 10.15 -5.12 -20.35
CA PRO A 108 9.29 -6.21 -19.91
C PRO A 108 7.82 -5.92 -20.22
N HIS A 109 7.03 -6.99 -20.32
CA HIS A 109 5.58 -6.87 -20.27
C HIS A 109 5.16 -6.28 -18.92
N LEU A 110 4.22 -5.35 -18.93
CA LEU A 110 3.75 -4.68 -17.72
C LEU A 110 2.25 -4.94 -17.53
N LEU A 111 1.91 -5.63 -16.44
CA LEU A 111 0.55 -5.81 -15.97
C LEU A 111 0.35 -5.00 -14.70
N VAL A 112 -0.67 -4.15 -14.71
CA VAL A 112 -1.06 -3.33 -13.58
C VAL A 112 -2.42 -3.80 -13.08
N MET A 113 -2.50 -4.10 -11.79
CA MET A 113 -3.72 -4.52 -11.11
C MET A 113 -4.13 -3.47 -10.08
N THR A 114 -5.43 -3.26 -9.96
CA THR A 114 -6.03 -2.38 -8.95
C THR A 114 -7.46 -2.84 -8.68
N ALA A 115 -7.82 -3.01 -7.40
CA ALA A 115 -9.20 -3.20 -6.98
C ALA A 115 -9.98 -1.86 -6.94
N THR A 116 -9.27 -0.73 -6.85
CA THR A 116 -9.89 0.59 -6.88
C THR A 116 -10.13 1.02 -8.32
N PRO A 117 -11.38 1.33 -8.73
CA PRO A 117 -11.66 1.83 -10.06
C PRO A 117 -10.93 3.16 -10.26
N ILE A 118 -9.89 3.17 -11.08
CA ILE A 118 -9.22 4.41 -11.47
C ILE A 118 -10.16 5.12 -12.46
N PRO A 119 -10.56 6.37 -12.21
CA PRO A 119 -11.39 7.10 -13.16
C PRO A 119 -10.74 7.09 -14.54
N ARG A 120 -11.49 6.74 -15.59
CA ARG A 120 -10.96 6.56 -16.95
C ARG A 120 -10.14 7.78 -17.43
N THR A 121 -10.54 8.98 -17.02
CA THR A 121 -9.82 10.22 -17.34
C THR A 121 -8.46 10.31 -16.66
N VAL A 122 -8.33 9.86 -15.41
CA VAL A 122 -7.05 9.73 -14.69
C VAL A 122 -6.21 8.61 -15.30
N ALA A 123 -6.85 7.52 -15.74
CA ALA A 123 -6.16 6.45 -16.44
C ALA A 123 -5.56 6.93 -17.77
N MET A 124 -6.27 7.73 -18.55
CA MET A 124 -5.75 8.28 -19.81
C MET A 124 -4.65 9.33 -19.63
N THR A 125 -4.63 10.09 -18.53
CA THR A 125 -3.61 11.13 -18.30
C THR A 125 -2.36 10.59 -17.62
N VAL A 126 -2.50 9.68 -16.64
CA VAL A 126 -1.37 9.11 -15.89
C VAL A 126 -0.85 7.82 -16.54
N PHE A 127 -1.71 7.11 -17.27
CA PHE A 127 -1.43 5.79 -17.86
C PHE A 127 -1.86 5.70 -19.33
N GLY A 128 -1.87 6.82 -20.07
CA GLY A 128 -2.34 6.91 -21.47
C GLY A 128 -1.62 6.01 -22.49
N ASP A 129 -0.64 5.23 -22.03
CA ASP A 129 0.06 4.19 -22.77
C ASP A 129 -0.35 2.74 -22.39
N LEU A 130 -1.36 2.57 -21.52
CA LEU A 130 -1.86 1.25 -21.08
C LEU A 130 -3.24 0.95 -21.67
N GLU A 131 -3.37 -0.26 -22.23
CA GLU A 131 -4.67 -0.85 -22.51
C GLU A 131 -5.36 -1.24 -21.20
N THR A 132 -6.66 -0.95 -21.08
CA THR A 132 -7.41 -1.19 -19.84
C THR A 132 -8.39 -2.35 -20.00
N SER A 133 -8.29 -3.34 -19.11
CA SER A 133 -9.26 -4.42 -18.95
C SER A 133 -9.98 -4.29 -17.61
N VAL A 134 -11.30 -4.48 -17.60
CA VAL A 134 -12.15 -4.33 -16.40
C VAL A 134 -12.84 -5.65 -16.10
N LEU A 135 -12.69 -6.14 -14.87
CA LEU A 135 -13.43 -7.27 -14.32
C LEU A 135 -14.47 -6.74 -13.33
N ASP A 136 -15.73 -6.59 -13.78
CA ASP A 136 -16.83 -5.99 -13.01
C ASP A 136 -17.75 -7.02 -12.32
N GLN A 137 -17.54 -8.30 -12.60
CA GLN A 137 -18.34 -9.39 -12.04
C GLN A 137 -17.82 -9.82 -10.67
N LEU A 138 -18.75 -10.02 -9.74
CA LEU A 138 -18.46 -10.57 -8.42
C LEU A 138 -18.29 -12.09 -8.52
N PRO A 139 -17.30 -12.69 -7.83
CA PRO A 139 -17.22 -14.14 -7.69
C PRO A 139 -18.53 -14.72 -7.11
N SER A 140 -18.92 -15.91 -7.58
CA SER A 140 -20.10 -16.61 -7.08
C SER A 140 -20.03 -16.81 -5.57
N GLY A 141 -21.13 -16.55 -4.86
CA GLY A 141 -21.24 -16.75 -3.41
C GLY A 141 -20.88 -15.53 -2.56
N ARG A 142 -20.55 -14.39 -3.16
CA ARG A 142 -20.32 -13.14 -2.40
C ARG A 142 -21.64 -12.45 -2.04
N SER A 143 -22.00 -12.46 -0.76
CA SER A 143 -23.13 -11.70 -0.24
C SER A 143 -22.87 -10.18 -0.31
N PRO A 144 -23.86 -9.36 -0.69
CA PRO A 144 -23.73 -7.90 -0.66
C PRO A 144 -23.39 -7.40 0.75
N ILE A 145 -22.53 -6.37 0.82
CA ILE A 145 -22.18 -5.71 2.08
C ILE A 145 -23.26 -4.68 2.40
N ALA A 146 -23.90 -4.80 3.57
CA ALA A 146 -24.79 -3.76 4.09
C ALA A 146 -23.97 -2.60 4.68
N SER A 147 -24.09 -1.41 4.08
CA SER A 147 -23.35 -0.22 4.50
C SER A 147 -24.28 0.78 5.17
N HIS A 148 -23.88 1.30 6.32
CA HIS A 148 -24.65 2.28 7.10
C HIS A 148 -23.81 3.52 7.41
N VAL A 149 -24.39 4.71 7.21
CA VAL A 149 -23.76 5.99 7.59
C VAL A 149 -24.32 6.43 8.94
N VAL A 150 -23.44 6.64 9.93
CA VAL A 150 -23.82 7.04 11.29
C VAL A 150 -23.44 8.51 11.52
N PRO A 151 -24.42 9.43 11.58
CA PRO A 151 -24.15 10.84 11.89
C PRO A 151 -23.92 11.02 13.39
N ALA A 152 -22.70 10.72 13.85
CA ALA A 152 -22.36 10.68 15.27
C ALA A 152 -22.57 12.02 15.99
N LYS A 153 -22.43 13.15 15.30
CA LYS A 153 -22.62 14.51 15.86
C LYS A 153 -24.09 14.81 16.13
N ASP A 154 -24.97 14.48 15.19
CA ASP A 154 -26.39 14.83 15.27
C ASP A 154 -27.20 13.77 16.04
N LYS A 155 -26.75 12.51 16.01
CA LYS A 155 -27.43 11.36 16.63
C LYS A 155 -26.46 10.46 17.41
N PRO A 156 -26.03 10.88 18.62
CA PRO A 156 -25.09 10.10 19.44
C PRO A 156 -25.58 8.68 19.81
N HIS A 157 -26.89 8.49 19.92
CA HIS A 157 -27.50 7.18 20.20
C HIS A 157 -27.26 6.17 19.06
N PHE A 158 -27.16 6.61 17.79
CA PHE A 158 -26.86 5.72 16.68
C PHE A 158 -25.41 5.22 16.72
N LEU A 159 -24.48 6.04 17.21
CA LEU A 159 -23.10 5.60 17.44
C LEU A 159 -23.04 4.52 18.53
N THR A 160 -23.79 4.71 19.61
CA THR A 160 -23.89 3.70 20.68
C THR A 160 -24.44 2.38 20.14
N ARG A 161 -25.51 2.44 19.33
CA ARG A 161 -26.07 1.24 18.68
C ARG A 161 -25.08 0.56 17.74
N ALA A 162 -24.29 1.31 16.98
CA ALA A 162 -23.26 0.75 16.10
C ALA A 162 -22.21 -0.04 16.91
N TRP A 163 -21.77 0.48 18.07
CA TRP A 163 -20.87 -0.25 18.96
C TRP A 163 -21.49 -1.48 19.61
N GLU A 164 -22.77 -1.42 19.97
CA GLU A 164 -23.52 -2.62 20.40
C GLU A 164 -23.53 -3.68 19.31
N ARG A 165 -23.76 -3.29 18.04
CA ARG A 165 -23.77 -4.22 16.92
C ARG A 165 -22.43 -4.90 16.73
N VAL A 166 -21.33 -4.16 16.83
CA VAL A 166 -19.98 -4.74 16.79
C VAL A 166 -19.78 -5.74 17.93
N ARG A 167 -20.22 -5.42 19.15
CA ARG A 167 -20.13 -6.35 20.29
C ARG A 167 -20.97 -7.61 20.10
N GLU A 168 -22.18 -7.50 19.56
CA GLU A 168 -23.04 -8.65 19.22
C GLU A 168 -22.33 -9.60 18.23
N GLU A 169 -21.74 -9.05 17.16
CA GLU A 169 -21.01 -9.83 16.16
C GLU A 169 -19.78 -10.53 16.75
N VAL A 170 -19.00 -9.82 17.57
CA VAL A 170 -17.84 -10.39 18.24
C VAL A 170 -18.25 -11.47 19.25
N ALA A 171 -19.34 -11.27 19.99
CA ALA A 171 -19.88 -12.27 20.90
C ALA A 171 -20.39 -13.53 20.17
N ALA A 172 -20.83 -13.38 18.92
CA ALA A 172 -21.21 -14.50 18.04
C ALA A 172 -20.00 -15.24 17.43
N GLY A 173 -18.77 -14.81 17.73
CA GLY A 173 -17.53 -15.42 17.21
C GLY A 173 -17.03 -14.82 15.91
N HIS A 174 -17.63 -13.72 15.42
CA HIS A 174 -17.14 -13.01 14.24
C HIS A 174 -16.05 -11.99 14.62
N GLN A 175 -15.41 -11.41 13.60
CA GLN A 175 -14.37 -10.39 13.76
C GLN A 175 -14.89 -9.00 13.39
N GLY A 176 -14.46 -7.99 14.14
CA GLY A 176 -14.73 -6.58 13.85
C GLY A 176 -13.44 -5.81 13.59
N TYR A 177 -13.44 -4.96 12.56
CA TYR A 177 -12.35 -4.03 12.27
C TYR A 177 -12.77 -2.61 12.62
N VAL A 178 -11.93 -1.91 13.39
CA VAL A 178 -12.10 -0.49 13.71
C VAL A 178 -10.92 0.26 13.14
N VAL A 179 -11.19 1.19 12.23
CA VAL A 179 -10.17 2.06 11.63
C VAL A 179 -10.32 3.44 12.26
N CYS A 180 -9.30 3.87 13.00
CA CYS A 180 -9.21 5.22 13.53
C CYS A 180 -8.11 5.98 12.78
N PRO A 181 -8.37 7.18 12.22
CA PRO A 181 -7.31 8.00 11.67
C PRO A 181 -6.30 8.31 12.78
N ARG A 182 -5.02 8.25 12.43
CA ARG A 182 -3.93 8.57 13.36
C ARG A 182 -4.08 10.04 13.79
N ILE A 183 -4.13 10.29 15.09
CA ILE A 183 -4.05 11.64 15.67
C ILE A 183 -2.59 11.85 16.11
N GLY A 184 -1.97 12.93 15.64
CA GLY A 184 -0.62 13.37 16.00
C GLY A 184 -0.51 14.90 15.89
N ASP A 185 0.38 15.50 16.67
CA ASP A 185 0.50 16.96 16.91
C ASP A 185 1.12 17.76 15.75
N ASP A 186 0.69 17.55 14.51
CA ASP A 186 1.11 18.39 13.38
C ASP A 186 -0.08 19.16 12.79
N ALA A 187 -0.22 20.41 13.26
CA ALA A 187 -0.97 21.42 12.53
C ALA A 187 -0.26 21.69 11.21
N GLY A 188 -0.75 21.08 10.13
CA GLY A 188 -0.44 21.49 8.77
C GLY A 188 -0.12 20.35 7.82
N ASP A 189 -1.15 19.60 7.41
CA ASP A 189 -1.20 19.11 6.03
C ASP A 189 -2.68 18.91 5.64
N GLU A 190 -3.33 20.01 5.26
CA GLU A 190 -4.60 19.96 4.54
C GLU A 190 -4.32 19.53 3.09
N GLY A 191 -4.33 18.22 2.86
CA GLY A 191 -4.28 17.62 1.53
C GLY A 191 -5.68 17.47 0.91
N ASP A 192 -5.94 18.31 -0.09
CA ASP A 192 -6.87 18.13 -1.21
C ASP A 192 -8.37 18.39 -0.98
N ALA A 193 -8.72 19.69 -1.01
CA ALA A 193 -10.03 20.13 -1.48
C ALA A 193 -9.82 21.01 -2.72
N SER A 194 -10.21 20.47 -3.87
CA SER A 194 -10.36 21.17 -5.15
C SER A 194 -10.93 22.58 -4.97
N LYS A 195 -10.16 23.62 -5.33
CA LYS A 195 -10.68 24.98 -5.46
C LYS A 195 -10.55 25.46 -6.90
N GLY A 196 -11.71 25.46 -7.56
CA GLY A 196 -11.96 26.17 -8.80
C GLY A 196 -11.83 27.69 -8.62
N ALA A 197 -11.67 28.33 -9.77
CA ALA A 197 -11.37 29.74 -9.99
C ALA A 197 -12.24 30.75 -9.19
N ALA A 198 -11.59 31.81 -8.70
CA ALA A 198 -12.02 33.19 -8.84
C ALA A 198 -10.91 34.16 -8.35
N SER A 199 -10.47 35.06 -9.22
CA SER A 199 -9.74 36.29 -8.86
C SER A 199 -10.67 37.26 -8.09
N PRO A 200 -10.17 38.14 -7.21
CA PRO A 200 -9.77 39.48 -7.67
C PRO A 200 -8.54 40.10 -6.93
N SER A 201 -8.21 41.32 -7.37
CA SER A 201 -6.94 42.05 -7.30
C SER A 201 -6.68 42.82 -5.95
N PRO A 202 -5.59 43.62 -5.82
CA PRO A 202 -4.78 43.73 -4.59
C PRO A 202 -5.01 44.98 -3.70
N ARG A 203 -4.18 45.06 -2.64
CA ARG A 203 -3.89 46.15 -1.67
C ARG A 203 -4.50 45.85 -0.29
N THR A 204 -3.87 46.02 0.88
CA THR A 204 -2.73 46.85 1.32
C THR A 204 -2.22 46.28 2.66
N ARG A 205 -0.91 46.31 2.92
CA ARG A 205 -0.32 46.19 4.28
C ARG A 205 -0.39 47.57 4.98
N PRO A 206 -0.39 47.71 6.35
CA PRO A 206 0.71 47.21 7.17
C PRO A 206 0.47 46.84 8.68
N ARG A 207 1.43 46.04 9.17
CA ARG A 207 2.12 46.00 10.50
C ARG A 207 1.42 46.54 11.77
N SER A 208 1.37 45.71 12.82
CA SER A 208 2.22 45.79 14.04
C SER A 208 1.64 44.88 15.15
N ALA A 209 2.38 43.86 15.57
CA ALA A 209 3.11 43.80 16.84
C ALA A 209 2.22 43.84 18.11
N ARG A 210 2.12 42.70 18.80
CA ARG A 210 2.26 42.66 20.27
C ARG A 210 2.71 41.29 20.74
N ARG A 211 3.71 41.37 21.62
CA ARG A 211 4.57 40.34 22.19
C ARG A 211 3.95 39.93 23.53
N TRP A 212 3.80 38.64 23.81
CA TRP A 212 3.40 38.15 25.14
C TRP A 212 4.66 37.87 25.98
N PRO A 213 4.73 38.33 27.25
CA PRO A 213 5.86 38.01 28.11
C PRO A 213 5.63 36.68 28.86
N SER A 214 6.67 35.85 28.80
CA SER A 214 6.92 34.67 29.62
C SER A 214 7.25 35.01 31.08
N SER A 215 6.78 34.21 32.03
CA SER A 215 7.55 33.78 33.22
C SER A 215 6.72 32.75 34.01
N ARG A 216 7.16 31.49 34.02
CA ARG A 216 7.98 30.82 35.06
C ARG A 216 7.21 30.50 36.36
N SER A 217 6.96 29.21 36.52
CA SER A 217 6.78 28.47 37.78
C SER A 217 8.05 28.55 38.66
N PRO A 218 7.94 28.28 39.98
CA PRO A 218 8.42 26.98 40.46
C PRO A 218 7.64 26.34 41.64
N SER A 219 7.61 25.00 41.57
CA SER A 219 7.55 23.94 42.61
C SER A 219 7.40 24.26 44.11
N SER A 220 6.61 23.44 44.82
CA SER A 220 7.08 22.71 46.02
C SER A 220 6.22 21.49 46.41
N SER A 221 6.90 20.34 46.36
CA SER A 221 6.83 19.01 47.03
C SER A 221 5.69 18.51 47.96
N PRO A 222 5.64 17.17 48.22
CA PRO A 222 4.50 16.40 48.74
C PRO A 222 4.64 15.93 50.21
N ARG A 223 3.50 15.58 50.83
CA ARG A 223 3.28 14.60 51.95
C ARG A 223 1.79 14.20 51.84
N GLY A 224 1.30 12.98 52.01
CA GLY A 224 1.75 11.79 52.73
C GLY A 224 0.62 11.36 53.67
N ARG A 225 -0.14 10.31 53.31
CA ARG A 225 -0.76 9.27 54.16
C ARG A 225 -1.49 8.27 53.28
#